data_AF-A0A7Y2ZXN3-F1
#
_entry.id   AF-A0A7Y2ZXN3-F1
#
_cell.length_a   1.000
_cell.length_b   1.000
_cell.length_c   1.000
_cell.angle_alpha   90.00
_cell.angle_beta   90.00
_cell.angle_gamma   90.00
#
_symmetry.space_group_name_H-M   'P 1'
#
loop_
_entity.id
_entity.type
_entity.pdbx_description
1 polymer ?
#
loop_
_entity_poly.entity_id
_entity_poly.type
_entity_poly.pdbx_seq_one_letter_code
_entity_poly.pdbx_strand_id
1 'polypeptide(L)'
;VTRLIPGVLGGADSAQKDSFSTGLLEHAQFTRPRNFAGDEVPEVLLSGNHREIEKWRMETSLIRTFLKRKDLLKKKLLSNLEIEILKKWCQDIEEIIDFNHGENQ
;
A
#
# COMPACT_ATOMS: atom_id res chain seq x y z
N VAL A 1 25.84 6.92 -7.86
CA VAL A 1 25.71 6.55 -6.43
C VAL A 1 25.98 7.78 -5.57
N THR A 2 25.03 8.71 -5.50
CA THR A 2 25.20 10.03 -4.83
C THR A 2 24.11 10.34 -3.80
N ARG A 3 22.99 9.59 -3.80
CA ARG A 3 21.86 9.78 -2.85
C ARG A 3 22.16 9.35 -1.41
N LEU A 4 23.18 8.51 -1.20
CA LEU A 4 23.55 7.98 0.12
C LEU A 4 24.59 8.85 0.85
N ILE A 5 24.99 9.98 0.26
CA ILE A 5 25.95 10.91 0.88
C ILE A 5 25.19 11.78 1.89
N PRO A 6 25.55 11.76 3.19
CA PRO A 6 24.96 12.64 4.18
C PRO A 6 25.06 14.11 3.73
N GLY A 7 23.93 14.82 3.70
CA GLY A 7 23.85 16.23 3.29
C GLY A 7 23.31 16.50 1.88
N VAL A 8 23.07 15.48 1.05
CA VAL A 8 22.55 15.64 -0.32
C VAL A 8 21.02 15.51 -0.42
N LEU A 9 20.40 14.77 0.51
CA LEU A 9 18.94 14.68 0.62
C LEU A 9 18.48 15.57 1.78
N GLY A 10 17.60 16.53 1.50
CA GLY A 10 16.98 17.34 2.54
C GLY A 10 16.26 16.46 3.57
N GLY A 11 16.56 16.69 4.85
CA GLY A 11 15.94 16.00 5.99
C GLY A 11 16.42 14.56 6.21
N ALA A 12 16.83 14.25 7.45
CA ALA A 12 17.29 12.91 7.86
C ALA A 12 16.24 11.79 7.66
N ASP A 13 14.95 12.14 7.62
CA ASP A 13 13.83 11.19 7.44
C ASP A 13 13.70 10.66 6.01
N SER A 14 14.24 11.38 5.01
CA SER A 14 14.09 11.03 3.59
C SER A 14 14.83 9.73 3.24
N ALA A 15 15.89 9.39 3.98
CA ALA A 15 16.68 8.18 3.75
C ALA A 15 16.12 6.94 4.48
N GLN A 16 15.41 7.10 5.61
CA GLN A 16 14.81 5.96 6.32
C GLN A 16 13.53 5.46 5.65
N LYS A 17 12.79 6.35 4.99
CA LYS A 17 11.59 6.03 4.19
C LYS A 17 11.90 5.71 2.73
N ASP A 18 13.16 5.47 2.38
CA ASP A 18 13.56 5.14 1.01
C ASP A 18 12.94 3.79 0.60
N SER A 19 12.39 3.73 -0.61
CA SER A 19 11.43 2.71 -1.11
C SER A 19 11.95 1.27 -1.13
N PHE A 20 13.16 1.01 -0.62
CA PHE A 20 13.80 -0.29 -0.50
C PHE A 20 13.92 -0.82 0.94
N SER A 21 13.57 -0.04 1.97
CA SER A 21 13.79 -0.45 3.37
C SER A 21 12.77 -1.47 3.89
N THR A 22 11.57 -1.54 3.31
CA THR A 22 10.47 -2.37 3.82
C THR A 22 10.28 -3.71 3.09
N GLY A 23 10.91 -3.89 1.93
CA GLY A 23 10.71 -5.07 1.07
C GLY A 23 9.39 -5.07 0.28
N LEU A 24 8.65 -3.96 0.27
CA LEU A 24 7.43 -3.76 -0.52
C LEU A 24 7.62 -2.64 -1.55
N LEU A 25 6.77 -2.62 -2.58
CA LEU A 25 6.68 -1.48 -3.50
C LEU A 25 6.03 -0.28 -2.81
N GLU A 26 6.43 0.93 -3.20
CA GLU A 26 5.90 2.15 -2.61
C GLU A 26 4.38 2.31 -2.83
N HIS A 27 3.71 2.90 -1.84
CA HIS A 27 2.28 3.21 -1.86
C HIS A 27 1.95 4.29 -2.91
N ALA A 28 0.66 4.45 -3.21
CA ALA A 28 0.22 5.50 -4.12
C ALA A 28 0.40 6.88 -3.46
N GLN A 29 0.99 7.82 -4.19
CA GLN A 29 1.19 9.20 -3.76
C GLN A 29 0.18 10.10 -4.45
N PHE A 30 -0.41 11.01 -3.69
CA PHE A 30 -1.37 12.00 -4.18
C PHE A 30 -0.89 13.40 -3.85
N THR A 31 -1.20 14.36 -4.74
CA THR A 31 -0.90 15.77 -4.56
C THR A 31 -2.09 16.61 -5.02
N ARG A 32 -2.01 17.92 -4.84
CA ARG A 32 -3.04 18.85 -5.31
C ARG A 32 -3.07 18.87 -6.85
N PRO A 33 -4.24 19.03 -7.48
CA PRO A 33 -5.57 19.25 -6.90
C PRO A 33 -6.26 17.97 -6.39
N ARG A 34 -7.31 18.11 -5.56
CA ARG A 34 -8.06 16.98 -4.96
C ARG A 34 -8.75 16.08 -6.00
N ASN A 35 -9.15 16.63 -7.13
CA ASN A 35 -9.69 15.89 -8.26
C ASN A 35 -8.83 16.26 -9.47
N PHE A 36 -8.26 15.26 -10.11
CA PHE A 36 -7.45 15.43 -11.32
C PHE A 36 -7.91 14.44 -12.38
N ALA A 37 -8.35 14.95 -13.53
CA ALA A 37 -8.85 14.14 -14.65
C ALA A 37 -10.00 13.18 -14.30
N GLY A 38 -10.80 13.48 -13.27
CA GLY A 38 -11.89 12.61 -12.80
C GLY A 38 -11.47 11.64 -11.69
N ASP A 39 -10.17 11.52 -11.40
CA ASP A 39 -9.67 10.73 -10.28
C ASP A 39 -9.63 11.58 -9.00
N GLU A 40 -10.34 11.13 -7.97
CA GLU A 40 -10.38 11.80 -6.68
C GLU A 40 -9.32 11.25 -5.72
N VAL A 41 -8.73 12.15 -4.92
CA VAL A 41 -7.89 11.76 -3.79
C VAL A 41 -8.74 10.98 -2.79
N PRO A 42 -8.31 9.78 -2.35
CA PRO A 42 -9.02 8.99 -1.36
C PRO A 42 -9.35 9.79 -0.10
N GLU A 43 -10.60 9.72 0.38
CA GLU A 43 -11.07 10.52 1.52
C GLU A 43 -10.24 10.30 2.79
N VAL A 44 -9.73 9.09 3.00
CA VAL A 44 -8.83 8.76 4.12
C VAL A 44 -7.59 9.66 4.15
N LEU A 45 -7.05 10.05 2.98
CA LEU A 45 -5.91 10.96 2.88
C LEU A 45 -6.27 12.42 3.22
N LEU A 46 -7.55 12.77 3.18
CA LEU A 46 -8.08 14.09 3.51
C LEU A 46 -8.55 14.20 4.96
N SER A 47 -8.72 13.06 5.64
CA SER A 47 -9.29 12.97 6.99
C SER A 47 -8.38 13.55 8.10
N GLY A 48 -7.07 13.70 7.85
CA GLY A 48 -6.09 14.05 8.87
C GLY A 48 -5.83 12.95 9.92
N ASN A 49 -6.49 11.79 9.81
CA ASN A 49 -6.30 10.68 10.74
C ASN A 49 -5.03 9.90 10.38
N HIS A 50 -3.92 10.22 11.05
CA HIS A 50 -2.63 9.61 10.78
C HIS A 50 -2.64 8.07 10.87
N ARG A 51 -3.42 7.48 11.78
CA ARG A 51 -3.48 6.01 11.92
C ARG A 51 -4.14 5.36 10.71
N GLU A 52 -5.25 5.93 10.24
CA GLU A 52 -5.97 5.43 9.06
C GLU A 52 -5.18 5.69 7.76
N ILE A 53 -4.46 6.82 7.68
CA ILE A 53 -3.57 7.13 6.57
C ILE A 53 -2.43 6.11 6.49
N GLU A 54 -1.77 5.79 7.60
CA GLU A 54 -0.69 4.78 7.60
C GLU A 54 -1.22 3.38 7.25
N LYS A 55 -2.39 3.01 7.75
CA LYS A 55 -3.05 1.75 7.36
C LYS A 55 -3.33 1.71 5.86
N TRP A 56 -3.89 2.79 5.30
CA TRP A 56 -4.17 2.90 3.87
C TRP A 56 -2.89 2.85 3.02
N ARG A 57 -1.81 3.50 3.47
CA ARG A 57 -0.50 3.45 2.79
C ARG A 57 0.05 2.03 2.76
N MET A 58 -0.02 1.31 3.89
CA MET A 58 0.39 -0.08 3.99
C MET A 58 -0.42 -0.97 3.04
N GLU A 59 -1.74 -0.85 3.08
CA GLU A 59 -2.65 -1.63 2.24
C GLU A 59 -2.36 -1.38 0.75
N THR A 60 -2.21 -0.12 0.35
CA THR A 60 -1.89 0.24 -1.04
C THR A 60 -0.52 -0.29 -1.48
N SER A 61 0.48 -0.26 -0.59
CA SER A 61 1.80 -0.85 -0.83
C SER A 61 1.72 -2.36 -1.04
N LEU A 62 0.95 -3.07 -0.20
CA LEU A 62 0.71 -4.51 -0.33
C LEU A 62 0.01 -4.86 -1.65
N ILE A 63 -1.06 -4.13 -2.04
CA ILE A 63 -1.80 -4.40 -3.29
C ILE A 63 -0.86 -4.26 -4.48
N ARG A 64 -0.11 -3.15 -4.54
CA ARG A 64 0.83 -2.89 -5.63
C ARG A 64 1.90 -3.97 -5.71
N THR A 65 2.41 -4.40 -4.56
CA THR A 65 3.41 -5.48 -4.48
C THR A 65 2.81 -6.81 -4.92
N PHE A 66 1.62 -7.17 -4.46
CA PHE A 66 0.93 -8.39 -4.85
C PHE A 66 0.70 -8.46 -6.37
N LEU A 67 0.20 -7.37 -6.96
CA LEU A 67 -0.11 -7.31 -8.40
C LEU A 67 1.14 -7.31 -9.28
N LYS A 68 2.23 -6.64 -8.88
CA LYS A 68 3.41 -6.44 -9.75
C LYS A 68 4.60 -7.33 -9.42
N ARG A 69 4.79 -7.66 -8.13
CA ARG A 69 6.00 -8.30 -7.59
C ARG A 69 5.67 -9.24 -6.42
N LYS A 70 4.73 -10.17 -6.64
CA LYS A 70 4.34 -11.18 -5.64
C LYS A 70 5.51 -11.99 -5.07
N ASP A 71 6.62 -12.07 -5.80
CA ASP A 71 7.86 -12.70 -5.35
C ASP A 71 8.45 -12.02 -4.10
N LEU A 72 8.25 -10.72 -3.93
CA LEU A 72 8.73 -9.97 -2.76
C LEU A 72 7.96 -10.35 -1.49
N LEU A 73 6.64 -10.56 -1.59
CA LEU A 73 5.82 -10.98 -0.46
C LEU A 73 6.22 -12.36 0.07
N LYS A 74 6.65 -13.27 -0.82
CA LYS A 74 7.10 -14.62 -0.43
C LYS A 74 8.44 -14.64 0.29
N LYS A 75 9.27 -13.61 0.12
CA LYS A 75 10.63 -13.52 0.68
C LYS A 75 10.69 -12.67 1.95
N LYS A 76 9.58 -12.01 2.31
CA LYS A 76 9.48 -11.07 3.42
C LYS A 76 8.79 -11.73 4.62
N LEU A 77 9.24 -11.37 5.82
CA LEU A 77 8.47 -11.61 7.04
C LEU A 77 7.37 -10.54 7.14
N LEU A 78 6.12 -11.00 7.14
CA LEU A 78 4.94 -10.16 7.25
C LEU A 78 4.67 -9.83 8.73
N SER A 79 4.33 -8.58 8.99
CA SER A 79 3.82 -8.08 10.26
C SER A 79 2.36 -8.49 10.48
N ASN A 80 1.89 -8.39 11.73
CA ASN A 80 0.51 -8.74 12.08
C ASN A 80 -0.51 -7.96 11.25
N LEU A 81 -0.29 -6.65 11.05
CA LEU A 81 -1.18 -5.81 10.26
C LEU A 81 -1.22 -6.24 8.78
N GLU A 82 -0.05 -6.57 8.19
CA GLU A 82 0.01 -7.06 6.80
C GLU A 82 -0.72 -8.40 6.65
N ILE A 83 -0.58 -9.30 7.63
CA ILE A 83 -1.29 -10.60 7.66
C ILE A 83 -2.79 -10.39 7.78
N GLU A 84 -3.26 -9.50 8.65
CA GLU A 84 -4.68 -9.17 8.80
C GLU A 84 -5.28 -8.64 7.50
N ILE A 85 -4.58 -7.74 6.81
CA ILE A 85 -5.00 -7.20 5.51
C ILE A 85 -5.11 -8.32 4.47
N LEU A 86 -4.09 -9.19 4.35
CA LEU A 86 -4.09 -10.28 3.38
C LEU A 86 -5.20 -11.31 3.67
N LYS A 87 -5.45 -11.62 4.95
CA LYS A 87 -6.56 -12.49 5.36
C LYS A 87 -7.91 -11.90 4.98
N LYS A 88 -8.10 -10.59 5.22
CA LYS A 88 -9.32 -9.89 4.84
C LYS A 88 -9.55 -10.00 3.33
N TRP A 89 -8.54 -9.74 2.49
CA TRP A 89 -8.70 -9.90 1.05
C TRP A 89 -9.02 -11.33 0.63
N CYS A 90 -8.44 -12.34 1.29
CA CYS A 90 -8.76 -13.74 1.03
C CYS A 90 -10.25 -14.00 1.26
N GLN A 91 -10.79 -13.54 2.40
CA GLN A 91 -12.21 -13.66 2.74
C GLN A 91 -13.08 -12.90 1.74
N ASP A 92 -12.76 -11.64 1.45
CA ASP A 92 -13.51 -10.83 0.49
C ASP A 92 -13.56 -11.52 -0.91
N ILE A 93 -12.45 -12.13 -1.35
CA ILE A 93 -12.38 -12.85 -2.62
C ILE A 93 -13.20 -14.15 -2.58
N GLU A 94 -13.12 -14.92 -1.49
CA GLU A 94 -13.93 -16.13 -1.29
C GLU A 94 -15.43 -15.81 -1.32
N GLU A 95 -15.86 -14.77 -0.60
CA GLU A 95 -17.26 -14.30 -0.61
C GLU A 95 -17.73 -13.92 -2.02
N ILE A 96 -16.88 -13.23 -2.80
CA ILE A 96 -17.19 -12.88 -4.19
C ILE A 96 -17.34 -14.14 -5.05
N ILE A 97 -16.44 -15.13 -4.90
CA ILE A 97 -16.48 -16.39 -5.64
C ILE A 97 -17.76 -17.17 -5.30
N ASP A 98 -18.08 -17.31 -4.02
CA ASP A 98 -19.26 -18.03 -3.54
C ASP A 98 -20.56 -17.38 -4.02
N PHE A 99 -20.64 -16.04 -3.99
CA PHE A 99 -21.79 -15.31 -4.51
C PHE A 99 -22.02 -15.58 -6.00
N ASN A 100 -20.96 -15.57 -6.82
CA ASN A 100 -21.05 -15.82 -8.26
C ASN A 100 -21.31 -17.30 -8.62
N HIS A 101 -20.92 -18.24 -7.75
CA HIS A 101 -21.27 -19.65 -7.90
C HIS A 101 -22.72 -19.95 -7.50
N GLY A 102 -23.30 -19.20 -6.57
CA GLY A 102 -24.69 -19.34 -6.12
C GLY A 102 -25.75 -18.85 -7.12
N GLU A 103 -25.42 -17.95 -8.05
CA GLU A 103 -26.36 -17.49 -9.10
C GLU A 103 -26.40 -18.40 -10.36
N ASN A 104 -25.60 -19.47 -10.40
CA ASN A 104 -25.57 -20.43 -11.52
C ASN A 104 -26.28 -21.78 -11.20
N GLN A 105 -27.21 -21.80 -10.24
CA GLN A 105 -28.09 -22.96 -9.97
C GLN A 105 -29.57 -22.61 -10.13
#